data_AF-A0AAD9KY87-F1
#
_entry.id   AF-A0AAD9KY87-F1
#
_cell.length_a   1.000
_cell.length_b   1.000
_cell.length_c   1.000
_cell.angle_alpha   90.00
_cell.angle_beta   90.00
_cell.angle_gamma   90.00
#
_symmetry.space_group_name_H-M   'P 1'
#
loop_
_entity.id
_entity.type
_entity.pdbx_description
1 polymer ?
#
loop_
_entity_poly.entity_id
_entity_poly.type
_entity_poly.pdbx_seq_one_letter_code
_entity_poly.pdbx_strand_id
1 'polypeptide(L)'
;MFPMSYLTAKFGLLGLSNTISLEGAKYNIYCNTVVPTAYSRMTENLLPPDVQGAVGPETVAPLVLWLSHETCEETGGVYEATAGLYSK
;
A
#
# COMPACT_ATOMS: atom_id res chain seq x y z
N MET A 1 -5.96 -11.78 14.07
CA MET A 1 -6.81 -10.62 13.74
C MET A 1 -6.15 -9.35 14.28
N PHE A 2 -6.10 -8.26 13.50
CA PHE A 2 -5.43 -7.02 13.93
C PHE A 2 -6.22 -6.24 14.99
N PRO A 3 -5.56 -5.53 15.93
CA PRO A 3 -6.24 -4.76 16.97
C PRO A 3 -6.89 -3.49 16.41
N MET A 4 -7.90 -2.95 17.12
CA MET A 4 -8.60 -1.72 16.74
C MET A 4 -7.65 -0.54 16.52
N SER A 5 -6.65 -0.38 17.40
CA SER A 5 -5.64 0.69 17.28
C SER A 5 -4.85 0.63 15.97
N TYR A 6 -4.55 -0.57 15.48
CA TYR A 6 -3.88 -0.76 14.18
C TYR A 6 -4.78 -0.32 13.04
N LEU A 7 -6.05 -0.74 13.04
CA LEU A 7 -7.01 -0.38 11.99
C LEU A 7 -7.24 1.13 11.98
N THR A 8 -7.53 1.74 13.13
CA THR A 8 -7.71 3.20 13.24
C THR A 8 -6.49 3.96 12.70
N ALA A 9 -5.27 3.53 13.06
CA ALA A 9 -4.06 4.17 12.57
C ALA A 9 -3.91 4.04 11.05
N LYS A 10 -4.11 2.85 10.48
CA LYS A 10 -3.97 2.61 9.04
C LYS A 10 -5.02 3.37 8.21
N PHE A 11 -6.27 3.43 8.66
CA PHE A 11 -7.29 4.27 8.02
C PHE A 11 -7.05 5.78 8.25
N GLY A 12 -6.41 6.17 9.35
CA GLY A 12 -5.93 7.54 9.56
C GLY A 12 -4.90 7.97 8.50
N LEU A 13 -4.00 7.06 8.09
CA LEU A 13 -3.05 7.32 6.99
C LEU A 13 -3.77 7.52 5.65
N LEU A 14 -4.86 6.81 5.39
CA LEU A 14 -5.67 7.03 4.20
C LEU A 14 -6.29 8.44 4.18
N GLY A 15 -6.84 8.89 5.31
CA GLY A 15 -7.34 10.27 5.44
C GLY A 15 -6.24 11.32 5.21
N LEU A 16 -5.04 11.08 5.75
CA LEU A 16 -3.87 11.93 5.51
C LEU A 16 -3.47 11.96 4.02
N SER A 17 -3.42 10.79 3.37
CA SER A 17 -3.10 10.67 1.93
C SER A 17 -4.07 11.48 1.07
N ASN A 18 -5.36 11.48 1.41
CA ASN A 18 -6.37 12.27 0.69
C ASN A 18 -6.06 13.76 0.76
N THR A 19 -5.77 14.30 1.95
CA THR A 19 -5.42 15.72 2.10
C THR A 19 -4.15 16.07 1.33
N ILE A 20 -3.10 15.25 1.44
CA ILE A 20 -1.83 15.50 0.73
C ILE A 20 -2.05 15.46 -0.79
N SER A 21 -2.86 14.53 -1.30
CA SER A 21 -3.12 14.41 -2.75
C SER A 21 -3.77 15.67 -3.33
N LEU A 22 -4.67 16.32 -2.57
CA LEU A 22 -5.37 17.53 -3.01
C LEU A 22 -4.49 18.79 -2.85
N GLU A 23 -3.85 18.96 -1.70
CA GLU A 23 -3.05 20.16 -1.40
C GLU A 23 -1.69 20.15 -2.13
N GLY A 24 -1.15 18.96 -2.39
CA GLY A 24 0.13 18.72 -3.06
C GLY A 24 0.08 18.89 -4.57
N ALA A 25 -1.10 18.83 -5.19
CA ALA A 25 -1.27 18.87 -6.65
C ALA A 25 -0.62 20.11 -7.29
N LYS A 26 -0.76 21.29 -6.68
CA LYS A 26 -0.15 22.54 -7.14
C LYS A 26 1.38 22.58 -7.06
N TYR A 27 1.99 21.64 -6.34
CA TYR A 27 3.44 21.55 -6.11
C TYR A 27 4.07 20.33 -6.79
N ASN A 28 3.31 19.61 -7.63
CA ASN A 28 3.75 18.35 -8.21
C ASN A 28 4.12 17.30 -7.14
N ILE A 29 3.37 17.29 -6.02
CA ILE A 29 3.51 16.31 -4.95
C ILE A 29 2.34 15.33 -5.06
N TYR A 30 2.66 14.08 -5.40
CA TYR A 30 1.68 13.00 -5.50
C TYR A 30 1.71 12.12 -4.26
N CYS A 31 0.52 11.68 -3.83
CA CYS A 31 0.39 10.83 -2.66
C CYS A 31 -0.67 9.76 -2.93
N ASN A 32 -0.24 8.50 -2.85
CA ASN A 32 -1.10 7.33 -3.05
C ASN A 32 -1.00 6.42 -1.82
N THR A 33 -2.05 5.66 -1.56
CA THR A 33 -2.10 4.67 -0.49
C THR A 33 -1.97 3.26 -1.06
N VAL A 34 -1.10 2.44 -0.47
CA VAL A 34 -0.95 1.03 -0.82
C VAL A 34 -1.45 0.17 0.33
N VAL A 35 -2.25 -0.84 0.01
CA VAL A 35 -2.77 -1.88 0.90
C VAL A 35 -2.06 -3.19 0.53
N PRO A 36 -0.87 -3.45 1.12
CA PRO A 36 -0.08 -4.62 0.75
C PRO A 36 -0.48 -5.85 1.55
N THR A 37 -0.49 -7.00 0.87
CA THR A 37 -0.49 -8.31 1.51
C THR A 37 0.83 -9.00 1.21
N ALA A 38 1.65 -9.16 2.25
CA ALA A 38 2.93 -9.86 2.14
C ALA A 38 3.19 -10.76 3.36
N TYR A 39 3.91 -11.86 3.14
CA TYR A 39 4.44 -12.72 4.18
C TYR A 39 5.65 -12.06 4.83
N SER A 40 5.58 -11.87 6.14
CA SER A 40 6.59 -11.21 6.95
C SER A 40 6.49 -11.74 8.38
N ARG A 41 7.46 -11.38 9.23
CA ARG A 41 7.37 -11.65 10.68
C ARG A 41 6.08 -11.13 11.33
N MET A 42 5.46 -10.07 10.79
CA MET A 42 4.20 -9.52 11.32
C MET A 42 2.98 -10.36 10.92
N THR A 43 3.05 -11.07 9.79
CA THR A 43 1.93 -11.79 9.16
C THR A 43 2.09 -13.32 9.22
N GLU A 44 3.20 -13.84 9.73
CA GLU A 44 3.50 -15.29 9.85
C GLU A 44 2.44 -16.08 10.63
N ASN A 45 1.82 -15.47 11.64
CA ASN A 45 0.77 -16.09 12.46
C ASN A 45 -0.65 -15.86 11.89
N LEU A 46 -0.76 -15.11 10.80
CA LEU A 46 -2.03 -14.77 10.14
C LEU A 46 -2.19 -15.47 8.80
N LEU A 47 -1.08 -15.67 8.07
CA LEU A 47 -1.05 -16.29 6.76
C LEU A 47 -0.57 -17.75 6.87
N PRO A 48 -1.16 -18.68 6.11
CA PRO A 48 -0.66 -20.05 6.02
C PRO A 48 0.81 -20.09 5.55
N PRO A 49 1.66 -20.99 6.08
CA PRO A 49 3.08 -21.02 5.72
C PRO A 49 3.36 -21.33 4.24
N ASP A 50 2.46 -22.05 3.57
CA ASP A 50 2.55 -22.44 2.17
C ASP A 50 2.46 -21.25 1.20
N VAL A 51 1.87 -20.12 1.62
CA VAL A 51 1.78 -18.93 0.76
C VAL A 51 3.06 -18.07 0.79
N GLN A 52 4.03 -18.36 1.67
CA GLN A 52 5.24 -17.55 1.83
C GLN A 52 6.00 -17.31 0.51
N GLY A 53 6.09 -18.32 -0.36
CA GLY A 53 6.77 -18.21 -1.65
C GLY A 53 5.99 -17.42 -2.72
N ALA A 54 4.70 -17.15 -2.50
CA ALA A 54 3.83 -16.47 -3.46
C ALA A 54 3.55 -15.01 -3.09
N VAL A 55 3.59 -14.65 -1.81
CA VAL A 55 3.26 -13.30 -1.31
C VAL A 55 4.45 -12.63 -0.63
N GLY A 56 5.66 -12.71 -1.19
CA GLY A 56 6.79 -11.98 -0.62
C GLY A 56 6.73 -10.45 -0.91
N PRO A 57 7.52 -9.64 -0.18
CA PRO A 57 7.56 -8.18 -0.35
C PRO A 57 7.95 -7.75 -1.78
N GLU A 58 8.69 -8.57 -2.50
CA GLU A 58 9.05 -8.39 -3.91
C GLU A 58 7.82 -8.30 -4.84
N THR A 59 6.67 -8.84 -4.44
CA THR A 59 5.43 -8.74 -5.23
C THR A 59 4.74 -7.39 -5.09
N VAL A 60 5.04 -6.64 -4.02
CA VAL A 60 4.50 -5.31 -3.73
C VAL A 60 5.42 -4.20 -4.28
N ALA A 61 6.74 -4.44 -4.28
CA ALA A 61 7.74 -3.46 -4.68
C ALA A 61 7.50 -2.80 -6.06
N PRO A 62 7.08 -3.52 -7.13
CA PRO A 62 6.86 -2.91 -8.44
C PRO A 62 5.78 -1.84 -8.44
N LEU A 63 4.67 -2.04 -7.71
CA LEU A 63 3.62 -1.03 -7.59
C LEU A 63 4.14 0.22 -6.88
N VAL A 64 4.88 0.05 -5.77
CA VAL A 64 5.44 1.18 -5.02
C VAL A 64 6.44 1.96 -5.89
N LEU A 65 7.28 1.26 -6.65
CA LEU A 65 8.22 1.87 -7.60
C LEU A 65 7.48 2.65 -8.68
N TRP A 66 6.43 2.08 -9.27
CA TRP A 66 5.60 2.76 -10.27
C TRP A 66 4.96 4.03 -9.72
N LEU A 67 4.30 3.95 -8.56
CA LEU A 67 3.65 5.09 -7.92
C LEU A 67 4.62 6.19 -7.48
N SER A 68 5.91 5.87 -7.34
CA SER A 68 6.97 6.82 -6.97
C SER A 68 7.79 7.31 -8.17
N HIS A 69 7.48 6.84 -9.38
CA HIS A 69 8.22 7.21 -10.58
C HIS A 69 7.86 8.61 -11.05
N GLU A 70 8.83 9.36 -11.59
CA GLU A 70 8.62 10.75 -12.02
C GLU A 70 7.58 10.93 -13.14
N THR A 71 7.33 9.87 -13.91
CA THR A 71 6.34 9.86 -15.00
C THR A 71 4.96 9.36 -14.56
N CYS A 72 4.80 8.96 -13.30
CA CYS A 72 3.51 8.52 -12.79
C CYS A 72 2.66 9.73 -12.41
N GLU A 73 1.49 9.88 -13.02
CA GLU A 73 0.56 10.99 -12.76
C GLU A 73 -0.57 10.61 -11.78
N GLU A 74 -0.55 9.37 -11.25
CA GLU A 74 -1.55 8.92 -10.29
C GLU A 74 -1.38 9.62 -8.94
N THR A 75 -2.46 10.14 -8.39
CA THR A 75 -2.50 10.72 -7.04
C THR A 75 -3.86 10.47 -6.39
N GLY A 76 -3.90 10.33 -5.07
CA GLY A 76 -5.11 10.03 -4.30
C GLY A 76 -5.66 8.61 -4.53
N GLY A 77 -4.93 7.74 -5.21
CA GLY A 77 -5.34 6.36 -5.43
C GLY A 77 -5.11 5.49 -4.19
N VAL A 78 -5.98 4.49 -4.02
CA VAL A 78 -5.81 3.40 -3.06
C VAL A 78 -5.57 2.14 -3.86
N TYR A 79 -4.51 1.40 -3.57
CA TYR A 79 -4.14 0.23 -4.37
C TYR A 79 -3.90 -0.98 -3.49
N GLU A 80 -4.62 -2.07 -3.75
CA GLU A 80 -4.30 -3.38 -3.20
C GLU A 80 -3.14 -4.01 -3.98
N ALA A 81 -2.15 -4.56 -3.28
CA ALA A 81 -1.05 -5.30 -3.86
C ALA A 81 -0.85 -6.64 -3.16
N THR A 82 -1.14 -7.72 -3.88
CA THR A 82 -1.10 -9.09 -3.34
C THR A 82 -0.62 -10.05 -4.42
N ALA A 83 0.45 -10.80 -4.17
CA ALA A 83 0.96 -11.85 -5.08
C ALA A 83 1.19 -11.40 -6.54
N GLY A 84 1.55 -10.14 -6.76
CA GLY A 84 1.79 -9.56 -8.10
C GLY A 84 0.52 -9.11 -8.83
N LEU A 85 -0.63 -9.21 -8.18
CA LEU A 85 -1.89 -8.61 -8.63
C LEU A 85 -2.06 -7.23 -8.00
N TYR A 86 -2.51 -6.28 -8.82
CA TYR A 86 -2.74 -4.89 -8.42
C TYR A 86 -4.19 -4.50 -8.75
N SER A 87 -4.93 -4.04 -7.75
CA SER A 87 -6.26 -3.45 -7.93
C SER A 87 -6.27 -2.04 -7.36
N LYS A 88 -7.05 -1.14 -7.98
CA LYS A 88 -7.40 0.17 -7.43
C LYS A 88 -8.73 0.06 -6.67
#